data_AF-A0A651PEN6-F1
#
_entry.id   AF-A0A651PEN6-F1
#
_cell.length_a   1.000
_cell.length_b   1.000
_cell.length_c   1.000
_cell.angle_alpha   90.00
_cell.angle_beta   90.00
_cell.angle_gamma   90.00
#
_symmetry.space_group_name_H-M   'P 1'
#
loop_
_entity.id
_entity.type
_entity.pdbx_description
1 polymer ?
#
loop_
_entity_poly.entity_id
_entity_poly.type
_entity_poly.pdbx_seq_one_letter_code
_entity_poly.pdbx_strand_id
1 'polypeptide(L)'
;MDWQASGDWQGGTPGHDPSLPEVLAAFEHGGAWETAAPTAALAAVLERVAGPGGLYAGADTDALTGIVRQWAAVESWAAAGLMSALRAMIHDDDAGAPVLRRRTNLPGGWDDSLTYEIAAALAMGPQSAGNLANLAWTLGMRLPGIGGCWPGGSSPGRRRGWSRRSSSRWMRMRRPARRR
;
A
#
# COMPACT_ATOMS: atom_id res chain seq x y z
N MET A 1 -8.30 10.29 -23.81
CA MET A 1 -7.78 10.08 -22.44
C MET A 1 -6.32 9.75 -22.61
N ASP A 2 -5.50 10.78 -22.67
CA ASP A 2 -4.07 10.69 -22.97
C ASP A 2 -3.31 10.45 -21.67
N TRP A 3 -2.94 9.20 -21.41
CA TRP A 3 -2.06 8.83 -20.31
C TRP A 3 -0.61 9.18 -20.69
N GLN A 4 -0.25 10.47 -20.60
CA GLN A 4 1.15 10.86 -20.55
C GLN A 4 1.74 10.34 -19.23
N ALA A 5 2.29 9.14 -19.30
CA ALA A 5 3.29 8.68 -18.36
C ALA A 5 4.53 9.54 -18.58
N SER A 6 4.60 10.69 -17.91
CA SER A 6 5.86 11.38 -17.65
C SER A 6 6.67 10.50 -16.70
N GLY A 7 7.24 9.43 -17.25
CA GLY A 7 8.28 8.67 -16.60
C GLY A 7 9.51 9.58 -16.60
N ASP A 8 9.76 10.25 -15.49
CA ASP A 8 11.05 10.84 -15.19
C ASP A 8 12.05 9.68 -15.05
N TRP A 9 12.54 9.21 -16.20
CA TRP A 9 13.70 8.37 -16.31
C TRP A 9 14.86 9.12 -15.66
N GLN A 10 15.36 8.63 -14.53
CA GLN A 10 16.57 9.15 -13.90
C GLN A 10 17.77 8.86 -14.82
N GLY A 11 17.97 9.70 -15.85
CA GLY A 11 19.10 9.63 -16.79
C GLY A 11 18.75 9.82 -18.27
N GLY A 12 17.49 9.93 -18.66
CA GLY A 12 17.09 10.06 -20.07
C GLY A 12 17.12 11.50 -20.58
N THR A 13 17.77 11.73 -21.72
CA THR A 13 17.66 12.99 -22.48
C THR A 13 16.18 13.19 -22.88
N PRO A 14 15.54 14.34 -22.58
CA PRO A 14 14.14 14.55 -22.94
C PRO A 14 13.91 14.38 -24.45
N GLY A 15 13.02 13.46 -24.83
CA GLY A 15 12.63 13.21 -26.23
C GLY A 15 13.24 11.98 -26.90
N HIS A 16 14.03 11.17 -26.20
CA HIS A 16 14.47 9.86 -26.68
C HIS A 16 13.63 8.76 -26.03
N ASP A 17 12.72 8.14 -26.80
CA ASP A 17 12.13 6.88 -26.39
C ASP A 17 13.17 5.77 -26.60
N PRO A 18 13.62 5.09 -25.52
CA PRO A 18 14.67 4.09 -25.64
C PRO A 18 14.20 2.93 -26.52
N SER A 19 15.12 2.42 -27.32
CA SER A 19 14.84 1.28 -28.20
C SER A 19 14.62 -0.01 -27.39
N LEU A 20 13.87 -0.98 -27.93
CA LEU A 20 13.64 -2.26 -27.22
C LEU A 20 14.96 -2.96 -26.80
N PRO A 21 16.02 -3.04 -27.64
CA PRO A 21 17.29 -3.61 -27.23
C PRO A 21 17.97 -2.87 -26.06
N GLU A 22 17.85 -1.54 -26.02
CA GLU A 22 18.41 -0.73 -24.94
C GLU A 22 17.68 -0.97 -23.62
N VAL A 23 16.36 -1.09 -23.67
CA VAL A 23 15.55 -1.45 -22.48
C VAL A 23 15.89 -2.86 -22.00
N LEU A 24 16.10 -3.82 -22.92
CA LEU A 24 16.50 -5.18 -22.59
C LEU A 24 17.88 -5.23 -21.92
N ALA A 25 18.86 -4.51 -22.46
CA ALA A 25 20.20 -4.42 -21.88
C ALA A 25 20.18 -3.83 -20.46
N ALA A 26 19.21 -2.96 -20.16
CA ALA A 26 19.07 -2.40 -18.81
C ALA A 26 18.61 -3.44 -17.76
N PHE A 27 18.10 -4.60 -18.18
CA PHE A 27 17.76 -5.74 -17.30
C PHE A 27 18.90 -6.73 -17.11
N GLU A 28 19.95 -6.69 -17.93
CA GLU A 28 21.14 -7.53 -17.78
C GLU A 28 21.84 -7.25 -16.45
N HIS A 29 22.78 -8.13 -16.07
CA HIS A 29 23.55 -7.96 -14.86
C HIS A 29 24.39 -6.67 -14.89
N GLY A 30 24.36 -5.90 -13.81
CA GLY A 30 24.95 -4.55 -13.75
C GLY A 30 24.13 -3.48 -14.47
N GLY A 31 22.99 -3.85 -15.08
CA GLY A 31 22.08 -2.92 -15.75
C GLY A 31 21.35 -1.99 -14.79
N ALA A 32 20.81 -0.90 -15.34
CA ALA A 32 20.15 0.16 -14.56
C ALA A 32 18.97 -0.35 -13.72
N TRP A 33 18.31 -1.43 -14.12
CA TRP A 33 17.17 -1.98 -13.41
C TRP A 33 17.54 -2.98 -12.31
N GLU A 34 18.79 -3.45 -12.23
CA GLU A 34 19.16 -4.49 -11.25
C GLU A 34 18.84 -4.09 -9.80
N THR A 35 18.99 -2.80 -9.47
CA THR A 35 18.76 -2.25 -8.14
C THR A 35 17.57 -1.29 -8.06
N ALA A 36 16.80 -1.17 -9.13
CA ALA A 36 15.67 -0.25 -9.18
C ALA A 36 14.60 -0.67 -8.16
N ALA A 37 13.99 0.33 -7.50
CA ALA A 37 12.87 0.08 -6.62
C ALA A 37 11.66 -0.44 -7.44
N PRO A 38 10.91 -1.42 -6.92
CA PRO A 38 9.71 -1.88 -7.59
C PRO A 38 8.65 -0.78 -7.60
N THR A 39 8.11 -0.49 -8.79
CA THR A 39 7.10 0.55 -9.02
C THR A 39 6.09 0.11 -10.06
N ALA A 40 4.94 0.78 -10.11
CA ALA A 40 3.96 0.57 -11.18
C ALA A 40 4.53 0.89 -12.58
N ALA A 41 5.43 1.88 -12.68
CA ALA A 41 6.10 2.21 -13.92
C ALA A 41 7.00 1.07 -14.40
N LEU A 42 7.75 0.42 -13.50
CA LEU A 42 8.55 -0.76 -13.82
C LEU A 42 7.66 -1.93 -14.29
N ALA A 43 6.52 -2.17 -13.65
CA ALA A 43 5.58 -3.20 -14.08
C ALA A 43 5.08 -2.96 -15.52
N ALA A 44 4.76 -1.70 -15.87
CA ALA A 44 4.35 -1.33 -17.22
C ALA A 44 5.48 -1.48 -18.26
N VAL A 45 6.73 -1.23 -17.87
CA VAL A 45 7.90 -1.50 -18.72
C VAL A 45 8.05 -3.01 -18.95
N LEU A 46 7.98 -3.83 -17.90
CA LEU A 46 8.07 -5.29 -18.01
C LEU A 46 6.99 -5.87 -18.94
N GLU A 47 5.75 -5.40 -18.82
CA GLU A 47 4.64 -5.79 -19.71
C GLU A 47 4.91 -5.40 -21.17
N ARG A 48 5.45 -4.20 -21.41
CA ARG A 48 5.82 -3.75 -22.75
C ARG A 48 6.93 -4.60 -23.37
N VAL A 49 7.97 -4.93 -22.59
CA VAL A 49 9.11 -5.75 -23.06
C VAL A 49 8.67 -7.19 -23.35
N ALA A 50 7.71 -7.72 -22.60
CA ALA A 50 7.14 -9.05 -22.86
C ALA A 50 6.57 -9.17 -24.29
N GLY A 51 6.04 -8.06 -24.82
CA GLY A 51 5.49 -7.97 -26.17
C GLY A 51 4.24 -8.85 -26.36
N PRO A 52 3.68 -8.88 -27.59
CA PRO A 52 2.53 -9.72 -27.90
C PRO A 52 2.92 -11.20 -27.74
N GLY A 53 2.25 -11.90 -26.82
CA GLY A 53 2.50 -13.31 -26.53
C GLY A 53 3.47 -13.59 -25.38
N GLY A 54 4.05 -12.55 -24.76
CA GLY A 54 4.88 -12.71 -23.55
C GLY A 54 6.18 -13.47 -23.81
N LEU A 55 6.74 -13.35 -25.01
CA LEU A 55 7.92 -14.11 -25.46
C LEU A 55 9.23 -13.33 -25.31
N TYR A 56 9.19 -12.05 -24.90
CA TYR A 56 10.38 -11.22 -24.68
C TYR A 56 11.33 -11.23 -25.88
N ALA A 57 10.81 -10.88 -27.07
CA ALA A 57 11.55 -10.99 -28.32
C ALA A 57 12.86 -10.20 -28.28
N GLY A 58 13.98 -10.88 -28.54
CA GLY A 58 15.32 -10.31 -28.53
C GLY A 58 16.00 -10.28 -27.16
N ALA A 59 15.35 -10.75 -26.09
CA ALA A 59 15.99 -10.95 -24.80
C ALA A 59 16.91 -12.16 -24.84
N ASP A 60 18.13 -12.01 -24.34
CA ASP A 60 19.02 -13.14 -24.06
C ASP A 60 18.76 -13.73 -22.66
N THR A 61 19.52 -14.76 -22.30
CA THR A 61 19.35 -15.45 -21.01
C THR A 61 19.60 -14.54 -19.80
N ASP A 62 20.52 -13.57 -19.91
CA ASP A 62 20.85 -12.70 -18.80
C ASP A 62 19.74 -11.65 -18.59
N ALA A 63 19.29 -11.03 -19.69
CA ALA A 63 18.13 -10.14 -19.68
C ALA A 63 16.87 -10.85 -19.15
N LEU A 64 16.60 -12.09 -19.57
CA LEU A 64 15.46 -12.87 -19.05
C LEU A 64 15.59 -13.16 -17.55
N THR A 65 16.79 -13.46 -17.05
CA THR A 65 17.04 -13.68 -15.63
C THR A 65 16.78 -12.40 -14.82
N GLY A 66 17.24 -11.25 -15.33
CA GLY A 66 16.95 -9.94 -14.78
C GLY A 66 15.46 -9.62 -14.74
N ILE A 67 14.76 -9.85 -15.84
CA ILE A 67 13.30 -9.66 -15.96
C ILE A 67 12.53 -10.49 -14.93
N VAL A 68 12.88 -11.77 -14.75
CA VAL A 68 12.24 -12.62 -13.72
C VAL A 68 12.47 -12.06 -12.32
N ARG A 69 13.69 -11.59 -12.03
CA ARG A 69 14.02 -10.98 -10.74
C ARG A 69 13.20 -9.71 -10.49
N GLN A 70 12.99 -8.89 -11.52
CA GLN A 70 12.16 -7.69 -11.43
C GLN A 70 10.66 -8.00 -11.27
N TRP A 71 10.13 -9.02 -11.95
CA TRP A 71 8.76 -9.48 -11.69
C TRP A 71 8.56 -9.93 -10.24
N ALA A 72 9.52 -10.68 -9.67
CA ALA A 72 9.46 -11.08 -8.27
C ALA A 72 9.50 -9.88 -7.31
N ALA A 73 10.27 -8.84 -7.64
CA ALA A 73 10.29 -7.59 -6.87
C ALA A 73 8.95 -6.84 -6.94
N VAL A 74 8.34 -6.77 -8.13
CA VAL A 74 7.01 -6.18 -8.35
C VAL A 74 5.92 -6.96 -7.60
N GLU A 75 5.96 -8.29 -7.66
CA GLU A 75 5.03 -9.15 -6.92
C GLU A 75 5.14 -8.91 -5.41
N SER A 76 6.36 -8.88 -4.87
CA SER A 76 6.63 -8.61 -3.46
C SER A 76 6.13 -7.23 -3.03
N TRP A 77 6.32 -6.22 -3.88
CA TRP A 77 5.83 -4.86 -3.66
C TRP A 77 4.31 -4.77 -3.68
N ALA A 78 3.66 -5.42 -4.65
CA ALA A 78 2.21 -5.48 -4.75
C ALA A 78 1.60 -6.21 -3.54
N ALA A 79 2.21 -7.33 -3.12
CA ALA A 79 1.80 -8.06 -1.92
C ALA A 79 1.94 -7.19 -0.66
N ALA A 80 3.02 -6.42 -0.51
CA ALA A 80 3.17 -5.47 0.59
C ALA A 80 2.09 -4.37 0.57
N GLY A 81 1.73 -3.88 -0.62
CA GLY A 81 0.61 -2.95 -0.81
C GLY A 81 -0.72 -3.55 -0.35
N LEU A 82 -1.02 -4.78 -0.75
CA LEU A 82 -2.21 -5.51 -0.32
C LEU A 82 -2.26 -5.67 1.20
N MET A 83 -1.16 -6.09 1.83
CA MET A 83 -1.09 -6.22 3.30
C MET A 83 -1.32 -4.89 4.01
N SER A 84 -0.81 -3.79 3.45
CA SER A 84 -0.99 -2.44 3.98
C SER A 84 -2.46 -1.99 3.89
N ALA A 85 -3.14 -2.28 2.77
CA ALA A 85 -4.56 -1.99 2.60
C ALA A 85 -5.42 -2.78 3.59
N LEU A 86 -5.15 -4.07 3.78
CA LEU A 86 -5.88 -4.90 4.74
C LEU A 86 -5.67 -4.46 6.18
N ARG A 87 -4.45 -4.04 6.53
CA ARG A 87 -4.18 -3.45 7.84
C ARG A 87 -5.00 -2.17 8.06
N ALA A 88 -5.16 -1.35 7.02
CA ALA A 88 -6.01 -0.16 7.09
C ALA A 88 -7.48 -0.54 7.30
N MET A 89 -7.99 -1.58 6.63
CA MET A 89 -9.35 -2.10 6.86
C MET A 89 -9.55 -2.60 8.30
N ILE A 90 -8.60 -3.39 8.83
CA ILE A 90 -8.66 -3.87 10.23
C ILE A 90 -8.67 -2.70 11.22
N HIS A 91 -7.82 -1.70 10.99
CA HIS A 91 -7.77 -0.53 11.86
C HIS A 91 -9.05 0.32 11.81
N ASP A 92 -9.71 0.42 10.65
CA ASP A 92 -10.97 1.15 10.50
C ASP A 92 -12.14 0.41 11.20
N ASP A 93 -12.16 -0.92 11.10
CA ASP A 93 -13.10 -1.79 11.84
C ASP A 93 -12.95 -1.61 13.36
N ASP A 94 -11.71 -1.66 13.87
CA ASP A 94 -11.39 -1.44 15.29
C ASP A 94 -11.79 -0.04 15.78
N ALA A 95 -11.65 0.98 14.93
CA ALA A 95 -12.04 2.36 15.25
C ALA A 95 -13.57 2.54 15.29
N GLY A 96 -14.33 1.53 14.87
CA GLY A 96 -15.77 1.48 15.00
C GLY A 96 -16.48 2.49 14.11
N ALA A 97 -15.98 2.72 12.89
CA ALA A 97 -16.68 3.43 11.82
C ALA A 97 -17.50 2.42 10.99
N PRO A 98 -18.75 2.11 11.36
CA PRO A 98 -19.42 0.94 10.81
C PRO A 98 -20.45 1.39 9.78
N VAL A 99 -20.27 1.04 8.50
CA VAL A 99 -21.40 1.07 7.57
C VAL A 99 -22.41 -0.03 7.94
N LEU A 100 -21.99 -1.09 8.63
CA LEU A 100 -22.87 -2.18 9.07
C LEU A 100 -22.53 -2.66 10.49
N ARG A 101 -23.05 -1.94 11.49
CA ARG A 101 -22.84 -2.31 12.90
C ARG A 101 -23.69 -3.54 13.27
N ARG A 102 -23.12 -4.75 13.26
CA ARG A 102 -23.65 -5.90 14.03
C ARG A 102 -22.64 -6.32 15.10
N ARG A 103 -23.13 -6.34 16.34
CA ARG A 103 -22.38 -6.74 17.53
C ARG A 103 -22.18 -8.26 17.54
N THR A 104 -20.93 -8.70 17.54
CA THR A 104 -20.53 -9.98 18.12
C THR A 104 -19.53 -9.65 19.24
N ASN A 105 -19.98 -9.85 20.49
CA ASN A 105 -19.19 -9.59 21.71
C ASN A 105 -18.13 -10.69 21.90
N LEU A 106 -17.14 -10.78 21.00
CA LEU A 106 -15.96 -11.62 21.21
C LEU A 106 -14.77 -10.72 21.60
N PRO A 107 -14.15 -10.95 22.77
CA PRO A 107 -13.03 -10.15 23.21
C PRO A 107 -11.79 -10.49 22.37
N GLY A 108 -11.45 -9.60 21.43
CA GLY A 108 -10.15 -9.57 20.75
C GLY A 108 -10.08 -10.12 19.32
N GLY A 109 -11.22 -10.46 18.69
CA GLY A 109 -11.29 -10.77 17.25
C GLY A 109 -11.99 -9.65 16.49
N TRP A 110 -11.50 -9.28 15.30
CA TRP A 110 -12.25 -8.45 14.34
C TRP A 110 -13.53 -9.19 13.92
N ASP A 111 -14.54 -8.45 13.48
CA ASP A 111 -15.87 -9.04 13.19
C ASP A 111 -15.80 -10.06 12.03
N ASP A 112 -16.64 -11.10 12.08
CA ASP A 112 -16.78 -12.08 11.01
C ASP A 112 -17.16 -11.38 9.69
N SER A 113 -17.85 -10.24 9.77
CA SER A 113 -18.20 -9.40 8.62
C SER A 113 -16.97 -8.96 7.81
N LEU A 114 -15.90 -8.50 8.46
CA LEU A 114 -14.65 -8.10 7.79
C LEU A 114 -14.03 -9.27 7.01
N THR A 115 -14.11 -10.48 7.56
CA THR A 115 -13.62 -11.69 6.88
C THR A 115 -14.40 -11.96 5.59
N TYR A 116 -15.73 -11.80 5.60
CA TYR A 116 -16.55 -11.95 4.39
C TYR A 116 -16.34 -10.82 3.38
N GLU A 117 -16.11 -9.58 3.83
CA GLU A 117 -15.78 -8.47 2.94
C GLU A 117 -14.46 -8.71 2.20
N ILE A 118 -13.42 -9.14 2.92
CA ILE A 118 -12.12 -9.50 2.32
C ILE A 118 -12.28 -10.70 1.38
N ALA A 119 -13.05 -11.72 1.78
CA ALA A 119 -13.34 -12.88 0.95
C ALA A 119 -14.02 -12.49 -0.37
N ALA A 120 -15.00 -11.59 -0.33
CA ALA A 120 -15.69 -11.07 -1.49
C ALA A 120 -14.76 -10.22 -2.37
N ALA A 121 -13.99 -9.31 -1.78
CA ALA A 121 -13.10 -8.41 -2.51
C ALA A 121 -11.98 -9.15 -3.27
N LEU A 122 -11.46 -10.24 -2.69
CA LEU A 122 -10.37 -11.02 -3.28
C LEU A 122 -10.85 -12.32 -3.96
N ALA A 123 -12.17 -12.51 -4.08
CA ALA A 123 -12.79 -13.71 -4.66
C ALA A 123 -12.21 -15.02 -4.10
N MET A 124 -12.04 -15.11 -2.77
CA MET A 124 -11.48 -16.26 -2.07
C MET A 124 -12.40 -16.78 -0.96
N GLY A 125 -12.12 -17.98 -0.44
CA GLY A 125 -12.88 -18.54 0.67
C GLY A 125 -12.67 -17.76 1.99
N PRO A 126 -13.67 -17.72 2.90
CA PRO A 126 -13.56 -17.02 4.19
C PRO A 126 -12.36 -17.45 5.05
N GLN A 127 -12.00 -18.74 5.01
CA GLN A 127 -10.84 -19.25 5.74
C GLN A 127 -9.53 -18.65 5.22
N SER A 128 -9.36 -18.54 3.90
CA SER A 128 -8.19 -17.88 3.30
C SER A 128 -8.16 -16.40 3.62
N ALA A 129 -9.32 -15.73 3.56
CA ALA A 129 -9.43 -14.31 3.92
C ALA A 129 -9.04 -14.06 5.39
N GLY A 130 -9.51 -14.89 6.33
CA GLY A 130 -9.15 -14.80 7.74
C GLY A 130 -7.66 -15.03 8.00
N ASN A 131 -7.06 -16.01 7.32
CA ASN A 131 -5.61 -16.25 7.39
C ASN A 131 -4.80 -15.04 6.90
N LEU A 132 -5.26 -14.41 5.82
CA LEU A 132 -4.58 -13.29 5.19
C LEU A 132 -4.72 -12.01 6.02
N ALA A 133 -5.89 -11.76 6.60
CA ALA A 133 -6.11 -10.70 7.59
C ALA A 133 -5.21 -10.87 8.81
N ASN A 134 -5.11 -12.10 9.35
CA ASN A 134 -4.24 -12.41 10.48
C ASN A 134 -2.76 -12.25 10.17
N LEU A 135 -2.34 -12.61 8.95
CA LEU A 135 -0.98 -12.36 8.49
C LEU A 135 -0.69 -10.85 8.43
N ALA A 136 -1.58 -10.06 7.82
CA ALA A 136 -1.44 -8.61 7.73
C ALA A 136 -1.33 -7.95 9.12
N TRP A 137 -2.19 -8.35 10.06
CA TRP A 137 -2.14 -7.89 11.45
C TRP A 137 -0.82 -8.28 12.14
N THR A 138 -0.43 -9.55 12.04
CA THR A 138 0.80 -10.08 12.66
C THR A 138 2.05 -9.36 12.14
N LEU A 139 2.15 -9.16 10.82
CA LEU A 139 3.24 -8.40 10.21
C LEU A 139 3.25 -6.95 10.69
N GLY A 140 2.08 -6.33 10.78
CA GLY A 140 1.95 -4.96 11.26
C GLY A 140 2.35 -4.77 12.72
N MET A 141 2.07 -5.75 13.58
CA MET A 141 2.44 -5.75 14.99
C MET A 141 3.92 -6.07 15.22
N ARG A 142 4.51 -6.96 14.42
CA ARG A 142 5.90 -7.41 14.58
C ARG A 142 6.93 -6.51 13.89
N LEU A 143 6.54 -5.79 12.85
CA LEU A 143 7.46 -4.96 12.04
C LEU A 143 7.02 -3.48 11.99
N PRO A 144 6.87 -2.78 13.13
CA PRO A 144 6.32 -1.42 13.18
C PRO A 144 7.15 -0.32 12.50
N GLY A 145 8.23 -0.65 11.78
CA GLY A 145 9.13 0.33 11.15
C GLY A 145 9.29 0.24 9.63
N ILE A 146 8.84 -0.82 8.96
CA ILE A 146 9.16 -1.05 7.52
C ILE A 146 8.20 -0.28 6.59
N GLY A 147 6.96 -0.02 7.04
CA GLY A 147 5.98 0.74 6.26
C GLY A 147 6.29 2.24 6.09
N GLY A 148 7.28 2.77 6.82
CA GLY A 148 7.74 4.16 6.70
C GLY A 148 8.78 4.39 5.59
N CYS A 149 9.31 3.34 4.98
CA CYS A 149 10.37 3.42 3.95
C CYS A 149 9.85 3.35 2.51
N TRP A 150 8.61 3.79 2.27
CA TRP A 150 8.08 3.87 0.90
C TRP A 150 8.53 5.17 0.22
N PRO A 151 9.34 5.12 -0.87
CA PRO A 151 9.75 6.30 -1.61
C PRO A 151 8.62 6.70 -2.57
N GLY A 152 7.56 7.27 -2.03
CA GLY A 152 6.38 7.65 -2.83
C GLY A 152 5.21 8.23 -2.04
N GLY A 153 5.26 8.22 -0.71
CA GLY A 153 4.30 8.93 0.12
C GLY A 153 4.84 10.29 0.52
N SER A 154 4.51 11.35 -0.22
CA SER A 154 4.59 12.70 0.32
C SER A 154 3.70 12.77 1.57
N SER A 155 4.28 12.59 2.76
CA SER A 155 3.60 12.90 4.02
C SER A 155 3.46 14.42 4.09
N PRO A 156 2.25 14.99 3.91
CA PRO A 156 2.09 16.41 4.13
C PRO A 156 2.05 16.63 5.63
N GLY A 157 3.15 17.16 6.14
CA GLY A 157 3.12 18.07 7.28
C GLY A 157 2.87 17.44 8.65
N ARG A 158 3.96 17.26 9.39
CA ARG A 158 3.96 17.66 10.80
C ARG A 158 3.52 19.13 10.87
N ARG A 159 2.22 19.39 11.12
CA ARG A 159 1.79 20.66 11.73
C ARG A 159 1.51 20.41 13.20
N ARG A 160 2.41 20.98 14.00
CA ARG A 160 2.27 21.30 15.41
C ARG A 160 0.92 21.98 15.65
N GLY A 161 0.24 21.62 16.74
CA GLY A 161 -0.78 22.49 17.34
C GLY A 161 -2.13 21.87 17.68
N TRP A 162 -2.17 20.72 18.36
CA TRP A 162 -3.36 20.41 19.18
C TRP A 162 -3.31 21.23 20.47
N SER A 163 -3.83 22.45 20.37
CA SER A 163 -4.12 23.33 21.50
C SER A 163 -5.19 22.71 22.40
N ARG A 164 -4.75 22.20 23.55
CA ARG A 164 -5.57 22.11 24.76
C ARG A 164 -6.00 23.53 25.18
N ARG A 165 -7.26 23.87 24.95
CA ARG A 165 -8.02 24.99 25.57
C ARG A 165 -9.50 24.61 25.45
N SER A 166 -10.40 24.67 26.43
CA SER A 166 -10.37 25.03 27.84
C SER A 166 -11.75 24.62 28.38
N SER A 167 -11.91 23.47 29.02
CA SER A 167 -13.12 23.19 29.83
C SER A 167 -12.78 23.38 31.29
N SER A 168 -12.67 24.64 31.68
CA SER A 168 -12.56 25.07 33.08
C SER A 168 -13.18 26.45 33.21
N ARG A 169 -14.51 26.51 33.29
CA ARG A 169 -15.22 27.71 33.72
C ARG A 169 -16.24 27.34 34.79
N TRP A 170 -15.70 27.21 35.99
CA TRP A 170 -16.27 27.66 37.27
C TRP A 170 -17.78 27.61 37.47
N MET A 171 -18.17 26.74 38.40
CA MET A 171 -19.20 26.97 39.40
C MET A 171 -19.43 28.46 39.70
N ARG A 172 -20.67 28.91 39.60
CA ARG A 172 -21.18 29.97 40.46
C ARG A 172 -22.39 29.44 41.21
N MET A 173 -22.14 28.99 42.44
CA MET A 173 -23.13 28.84 43.49
C MET A 173 -23.94 30.13 43.62
N ARG A 174 -25.28 30.01 43.59
CA ARG A 174 -26.19 30.98 44.20
C ARG A 174 -27.38 30.25 44.83
N ARG A 175 -27.29 30.08 46.14
CA ARG A 175 -28.38 30.07 47.14
C ARG A 175 -27.81 30.81 48.37
N PRO A 176 -28.60 31.31 49.34
CA PRO A 176 -30.05 31.56 49.41
C PRO A 176 -30.40 32.94 50.04
N ALA A 177 -31.68 33.31 50.10
CA ALA A 177 -32.36 34.02 51.23
C ALA A 177 -33.86 34.21 50.87
N ARG A 178 -34.84 33.52 51.48
CA ARG A 178 -35.46 33.63 52.81
C ARG A 178 -36.49 34.78 52.94
N ARG A 179 -37.63 34.40 53.57
CA ARG A 179 -38.73 35.22 54.17
C ARG A 179 -39.87 35.57 53.19
N ARG A 180 -41.15 35.38 53.54
CA ARG A 180 -41.84 35.28 54.84
C ARG A 180 -43.05 34.36 54.71
#